data_AF-A0A1D1UU72-F1
#
_entry.id   AF-A0A1D1UU72-F1
#
_cell.length_a   1.000
_cell.length_b   1.000
_cell.length_c   1.000
_cell.angle_alpha   90.00
_cell.angle_beta   90.00
_cell.angle_gamma   90.00
#
_symmetry.space_group_name_H-M   'P 1'
#
loop_
_entity.id
_entity.type
_entity.pdbx_description
1 polymer ?
#
loop_
_entity_poly.entity_id
_entity_poly.type
_entity_poly.pdbx_seq_one_letter_code
_entity_poly.pdbx_strand_id
1 'polypeptide(L)'
;MIMQDADPDYLYREPDLQEKVPWLDFCTAVNAEGPRGIEQISLIAPPRAYWTRYAFDGLPSSIHQSGAKIVYHLRHPKDTLITLYHHYLARKERMSFSGELEEMIQWLVSDNIYCGPWFDHILSYWNHRNDPNVFICSYEDVSRDPKKAIKDLATFLNKPLTEQQVETVAYHTHFDQMRINSLANHESNNSVGEFDFEAAKFMRSGKVGGWKKHLSHDQNSRINAWMEKNMQRPELAGLAERFSETFKIE
;
A
#
# COMPACT_ATOMS: atom_id res chain seq x y z
N MET A 1 1.96 12.70 -9.13
CA MET A 1 3.05 13.66 -9.42
C MET A 1 3.96 13.21 -10.56
N ILE A 2 4.67 12.07 -10.50
CA ILE A 2 5.59 11.65 -11.60
C ILE A 2 4.89 11.60 -12.96
N MET A 3 3.68 11.02 -13.01
CA MET A 3 2.87 10.96 -14.24
C MET A 3 2.36 12.33 -14.71
N GLN A 4 2.47 13.36 -13.87
CA GLN A 4 2.05 14.74 -14.11
C GLN A 4 3.26 15.68 -14.08
N ASP A 5 4.41 15.20 -14.56
CA ASP A 5 5.63 15.99 -14.76
C ASP A 5 6.15 16.71 -13.50
N ALA A 6 5.95 16.04 -12.35
CA ALA A 6 6.27 16.52 -11.01
C ALA A 6 5.48 17.76 -10.55
N ASP A 7 4.33 18.04 -11.17
CA ASP A 7 3.43 19.11 -10.77
C ASP A 7 2.85 18.86 -9.36
N PRO A 8 3.14 19.73 -8.37
CA PRO A 8 2.58 19.63 -7.02
C PRO A 8 1.08 19.87 -6.99
N ASP A 9 0.51 20.63 -7.92
CA ASP A 9 -0.93 20.92 -7.95
C ASP A 9 -1.78 19.67 -8.06
N TYR A 10 -1.20 18.57 -8.58
CA TYR A 10 -1.83 17.27 -8.57
C TYR A 10 -2.21 16.78 -7.15
N LEU A 11 -1.54 17.24 -6.09
CA LEU A 11 -1.88 16.92 -4.70
C LEU A 11 -2.73 18.01 -4.02
N TYR A 12 -2.74 19.25 -4.52
CA TYR A 12 -3.36 20.39 -3.83
C TYR A 12 -4.59 20.99 -4.50
N ARG A 13 -4.97 20.52 -5.69
CA ARG A 13 -6.23 20.91 -6.36
C ARG A 13 -7.27 19.81 -6.24
N GLU A 14 -8.56 20.13 -6.22
CA GLU A 14 -9.61 19.11 -6.26
C GLU A 14 -9.58 18.30 -7.59
N PRO A 15 -10.11 17.07 -7.59
CA PRO A 15 -10.69 16.37 -6.44
C PRO A 15 -9.62 15.71 -5.54
N ASP A 16 -10.05 15.02 -4.50
CA ASP A 16 -9.18 14.27 -3.59
C ASP A 16 -8.31 13.25 -4.33
N LEU A 17 -7.18 12.87 -3.74
CA LEU A 17 -6.24 11.90 -4.31
C LEU A 17 -6.91 10.55 -4.61
N GLN A 18 -7.87 10.13 -3.79
CA GLN A 18 -8.64 8.90 -3.99
C GLN A 18 -9.56 8.95 -5.21
N GLU A 19 -10.03 10.13 -5.60
CA GLU A 19 -10.84 10.30 -6.81
C GLU A 19 -9.97 10.43 -8.06
N LYS A 20 -8.77 11.02 -7.91
CA LYS A 20 -7.77 11.09 -8.98
C LYS A 20 -7.13 9.74 -9.30
N VAL A 21 -7.02 8.88 -8.30
CA VAL A 21 -6.44 7.53 -8.39
C VAL A 21 -7.41 6.56 -7.71
N PRO A 22 -8.53 6.21 -8.36
CA PRO A 22 -9.54 5.34 -7.76
C PRO A 22 -9.02 3.91 -7.53
N TRP A 23 -9.67 3.19 -6.62
CA TRP A 23 -9.38 1.77 -6.40
C TRP A 23 -10.22 0.91 -7.35
N LEU A 24 -9.57 -0.01 -8.05
CA LEU A 24 -10.21 -1.00 -8.91
C LEU A 24 -11.20 -1.89 -8.12
N ASP A 25 -10.78 -2.32 -6.94
CA ASP A 25 -11.48 -3.25 -6.05
C ASP A 25 -12.52 -2.56 -5.13
N PHE A 26 -12.81 -1.28 -5.34
CA PHE A 26 -14.04 -0.71 -4.80
C PHE A 26 -15.22 -1.15 -5.69
N CYS A 27 -15.98 -2.13 -5.20
CA CYS A 27 -17.21 -2.58 -5.81
C CYS A 27 -18.36 -2.38 -4.83
N THR A 28 -19.31 -1.52 -5.19
CA THR A 28 -20.65 -1.57 -4.62
C THR A 28 -21.36 -2.83 -5.14
N ALA A 29 -22.22 -3.45 -4.34
CA ALA A 29 -23.01 -4.59 -4.81
C ALA A 29 -23.79 -4.17 -6.07
N VAL A 30 -24.05 -5.11 -6.98
CA VAL A 30 -24.65 -4.82 -8.31
C VAL A 30 -25.94 -3.98 -8.22
N ASN A 31 -26.68 -4.11 -7.13
CA ASN A 31 -27.95 -3.42 -6.90
C ASN A 31 -27.88 -2.30 -5.84
N ALA A 32 -26.69 -1.93 -5.37
CA ALA A 32 -26.49 -0.83 -4.43
C ALA A 32 -26.18 0.45 -5.20
N GLU A 33 -26.77 1.56 -4.77
CA GLU A 33 -26.37 2.89 -5.24
C GLU A 33 -24.93 3.19 -4.79
N GLY A 34 -24.15 3.83 -5.66
CA GLY A 34 -22.79 4.28 -5.36
C GLY A 34 -21.80 3.98 -6.49
N PRO A 35 -20.69 4.73 -6.55
CA PRO A 35 -19.73 4.63 -7.64
C PRO A 35 -19.00 3.29 -7.61
N ARG A 36 -18.88 2.63 -8.77
CA ARG A 36 -18.02 1.47 -8.93
C ARG A 36 -16.63 1.92 -9.36
N GLY A 37 -15.59 1.34 -8.79
CA GLY A 37 -14.20 1.68 -9.11
C GLY A 37 -13.90 1.59 -10.61
N ILE A 38 -14.41 0.55 -11.28
CA ILE A 38 -14.25 0.39 -12.74
C ILE A 38 -14.92 1.51 -13.55
N GLU A 39 -16.10 1.98 -13.11
CA GLU A 39 -16.84 3.07 -13.77
C GLU A 39 -16.06 4.38 -13.61
N GLN A 40 -15.57 4.68 -12.39
CA GLN A 40 -14.71 5.83 -12.14
C GLN A 40 -13.43 5.80 -12.98
N ILE A 41 -12.73 4.66 -13.02
CA ILE A 41 -11.52 4.48 -13.84
C ILE A 41 -11.80 4.73 -15.33
N SER A 42 -12.97 4.30 -15.83
CA SER A 42 -13.34 4.45 -17.24
C SER A 42 -13.49 5.92 -17.68
N LEU A 43 -13.83 6.81 -16.75
CA LEU A 43 -13.98 8.25 -16.99
C LEU A 43 -12.63 8.99 -17.04
N ILE A 44 -11.56 8.39 -16.53
CA ILE A 44 -10.23 9.01 -16.52
C ILE A 44 -9.57 8.86 -17.90
N ALA A 45 -9.07 9.97 -18.45
CA ALA A 45 -8.33 9.96 -19.71
C ALA A 45 -6.98 9.23 -19.57
N PRO A 46 -6.50 8.50 -20.59
CA PRO A 46 -5.16 7.91 -20.57
C PRO A 46 -4.04 8.97 -20.50
N PRO A 47 -2.90 8.68 -19.84
CA PRO A 47 -2.60 7.45 -19.10
C PRO A 47 -3.33 7.40 -17.75
N ARG A 48 -3.93 6.24 -17.44
CA ARG A 48 -4.71 6.03 -16.20
C ARG A 48 -3.81 5.47 -15.11
N ALA A 49 -4.01 5.96 -13.88
CA ALA A 49 -3.48 5.35 -12.67
C ALA A 49 -4.65 4.98 -11.76
N TYR A 50 -4.58 3.81 -11.15
CA TYR A 50 -5.55 3.32 -10.19
C TYR A 50 -4.86 2.34 -9.25
N TRP A 51 -5.44 2.15 -8.08
CA TRP A 51 -4.92 1.22 -7.08
C TRP A 51 -5.66 -0.10 -7.10
N THR A 52 -4.98 -1.15 -6.63
CA THR A 52 -5.63 -2.43 -6.35
C THR A 52 -4.96 -3.16 -5.21
N ARG A 53 -5.73 -4.00 -4.51
CA ARG A 53 -5.25 -4.91 -3.46
C ARG A 53 -5.36 -6.38 -3.86
N TYR A 54 -5.58 -6.66 -5.13
CA TYR A 54 -5.56 -8.04 -5.61
C TYR A 54 -4.14 -8.59 -5.68
N ALA A 55 -4.00 -9.89 -5.43
CA ALA A 55 -2.82 -10.65 -5.80
C ALA A 55 -2.60 -10.56 -7.32
N PHE A 56 -1.37 -10.78 -7.79
CA PHE A 56 -1.04 -10.65 -9.22
C PHE A 56 -1.96 -11.52 -10.08
N ASP A 57 -2.15 -12.79 -9.68
CA ASP A 57 -3.00 -13.74 -10.40
C ASP A 57 -4.50 -13.43 -10.30
N GLY A 58 -4.90 -12.54 -9.38
CA GLY A 58 -6.28 -12.07 -9.22
C GLY A 58 -6.61 -10.83 -10.05
N LEU A 59 -5.64 -10.23 -10.73
CA LEU A 59 -5.87 -9.08 -11.58
C LEU A 59 -6.73 -9.47 -12.81
N PRO A 60 -7.59 -8.57 -13.33
CA PRO A 60 -8.30 -8.81 -14.56
C PRO A 60 -7.35 -9.12 -15.72
N SER A 61 -7.71 -10.11 -16.55
CA SER A 61 -6.90 -10.55 -17.71
C SER A 61 -6.54 -9.41 -18.66
N SER A 62 -7.41 -8.40 -18.78
CA SER A 62 -7.15 -7.19 -19.58
C SER A 62 -5.93 -6.40 -19.09
N ILE A 63 -5.61 -6.41 -17.79
CA ILE A 63 -4.41 -5.77 -17.24
C ILE A 63 -3.17 -6.50 -17.74
N HIS A 64 -3.13 -7.83 -17.60
CA HIS A 64 -2.01 -8.65 -18.08
C HIS A 64 -1.78 -8.51 -19.59
N GLN A 65 -2.86 -8.42 -20.37
CA GLN A 65 -2.79 -8.33 -21.84
C GLN A 65 -2.45 -6.91 -22.35
N SER A 66 -2.78 -5.88 -21.59
CA SER A 66 -2.61 -4.47 -22.03
C SER A 66 -1.16 -3.98 -22.06
N GLY A 67 -0.23 -4.69 -21.41
CA GLY A 67 1.12 -4.18 -21.16
C GLY A 67 1.16 -3.04 -20.14
N ALA A 68 0.10 -2.86 -19.33
CA ALA A 68 0.09 -1.89 -18.24
C ALA A 68 1.28 -2.12 -17.30
N LYS A 69 1.86 -1.01 -16.83
CA LYS A 69 2.90 -1.03 -15.81
C LYS A 69 2.28 -1.26 -14.43
N ILE A 70 2.82 -2.22 -13.70
CA ILE A 70 2.39 -2.63 -12.37
C ILE A 70 3.48 -2.21 -11.38
N VAL A 71 3.09 -1.40 -10.40
CA VAL A 71 3.96 -1.01 -9.29
C VAL A 71 3.47 -1.73 -8.04
N TYR A 72 4.22 -2.72 -7.58
CA TYR A 72 3.92 -3.47 -6.38
C TYR A 72 4.74 -2.92 -5.20
N HIS A 73 4.03 -2.58 -4.12
CA HIS A 73 4.62 -1.99 -2.92
C HIS A 73 4.42 -2.93 -1.74
N LEU A 74 5.51 -3.46 -1.19
CA LEU A 74 5.49 -4.31 0.01
C LEU A 74 5.99 -3.56 1.25
N ARG A 75 5.72 -4.13 2.43
CA ARG A 75 6.15 -3.56 3.72
C ARG A 75 6.34 -4.68 4.73
N HIS A 76 7.13 -4.45 5.79
CA HIS A 76 7.34 -5.44 6.83
C HIS A 76 6.00 -5.92 7.42
N PRO A 77 5.75 -7.25 7.52
CA PRO A 77 4.44 -7.79 7.93
C PRO A 77 3.97 -7.26 9.28
N LYS A 78 4.88 -7.11 10.26
CA LYS A 78 4.53 -6.55 11.58
C LYS A 78 4.11 -5.08 11.52
N ASP A 79 4.76 -4.25 10.70
CA ASP A 79 4.35 -2.85 10.55
C ASP A 79 3.03 -2.76 9.78
N THR A 80 2.83 -3.63 8.78
CA THR A 80 1.56 -3.72 8.06
C THR A 80 0.42 -4.13 8.98
N LEU A 81 0.63 -5.13 9.85
CA LEU A 81 -0.34 -5.58 10.83
C LEU A 81 -0.80 -4.42 11.74
N ILE A 82 0.15 -3.66 12.31
CA ILE A 82 -0.18 -2.53 13.18
C ILE A 82 -0.89 -1.42 12.40
N THR A 83 -0.49 -1.15 11.16
CA THR A 83 -1.21 -0.19 10.30
C THR A 83 -2.64 -0.65 10.03
N LEU A 84 -2.86 -1.93 9.70
CA LEU A 84 -4.19 -2.47 9.43
C LEU A 84 -5.08 -2.48 10.68
N TYR A 85 -4.51 -2.80 11.85
CA TYR A 85 -5.20 -2.73 13.14
C TYR A 85 -5.78 -1.33 13.38
N HIS A 86 -4.95 -0.29 13.26
CA HIS A 86 -5.42 1.09 13.43
C HIS A 86 -6.40 1.53 12.32
N HIS A 87 -6.21 1.05 11.09
CA HIS A 87 -7.16 1.30 10.01
C HIS A 87 -8.55 0.72 10.32
N TYR A 88 -8.61 -0.45 10.94
CA TYR A 88 -9.86 -1.09 11.35
C TYR A 88 -10.50 -0.41 12.56
N LEU A 89 -9.69 0.05 13.53
CA LEU A 89 -10.19 0.87 14.65
C LEU A 89 -10.87 2.16 14.15
N ALA A 90 -10.34 2.76 13.08
CA ALA A 90 -10.90 3.97 12.51
C ALA A 90 -12.15 3.71 11.64
N ARG A 91 -12.43 2.50 11.18
CA ARG A 91 -13.60 2.26 10.30
C ARG A 91 -14.89 2.16 11.13
N LYS A 92 -15.92 2.92 10.74
CA LYS A 92 -17.23 2.87 11.42
C LYS A 92 -18.01 1.60 11.08
N GLU A 93 -17.97 1.18 9.81
CA GLU A 93 -18.41 -0.15 9.42
C GLU A 93 -17.37 -1.17 9.88
N ARG A 94 -17.54 -1.62 11.12
CA ARG A 94 -16.76 -2.74 11.63
C ARG A 94 -17.19 -3.96 10.82
N MET A 95 -16.36 -4.38 9.87
CA MET A 95 -16.15 -5.81 9.63
C MET A 95 -16.12 -6.51 10.99
N SER A 96 -16.61 -7.74 11.15
CA SER A 96 -16.69 -8.47 12.42
C SER A 96 -15.36 -8.54 13.20
N PHE A 97 -14.95 -7.42 13.78
CA PHE A 97 -13.66 -7.10 14.36
C PHE A 97 -13.95 -6.53 15.73
N SER A 98 -13.44 -7.22 16.74
CA SER A 98 -13.65 -6.93 18.16
C SER A 98 -13.04 -5.60 18.59
N GLY A 99 -12.01 -5.13 17.88
CA GLY A 99 -11.16 -4.02 18.32
C GLY A 99 -9.87 -4.48 18.98
N GLU A 100 -9.65 -5.80 19.14
CA GLU A 100 -8.47 -6.34 19.81
C GLU A 100 -7.32 -6.62 18.83
N LEU A 101 -6.11 -6.18 19.19
CA LEU A 101 -4.92 -6.45 18.39
C LEU A 101 -4.63 -7.95 18.26
N GLU A 102 -4.98 -8.72 19.29
CA GLU A 102 -4.78 -10.18 19.30
C GLU A 102 -5.57 -10.89 18.20
N GLU A 103 -6.78 -10.42 17.89
CA GLU A 103 -7.60 -10.95 16.80
C GLU A 103 -6.90 -10.73 15.44
N MET A 104 -6.32 -9.54 15.23
CA MET A 104 -5.54 -9.25 14.01
C MET A 104 -4.31 -10.14 13.89
N ILE A 105 -3.61 -10.39 15.00
CA ILE A 105 -2.45 -11.29 15.04
C ILE A 105 -2.90 -12.71 14.66
N GLN A 106 -4.02 -13.17 15.21
CA GLN A 106 -4.54 -14.50 14.92
C GLN A 106 -4.95 -14.64 13.44
N TRP A 107 -5.59 -13.63 12.85
CA TRP A 107 -5.87 -13.62 11.41
C TRP A 107 -4.60 -13.66 10.57
N LEU A 108 -3.56 -12.90 10.93
CA LEU A 108 -2.28 -12.92 10.22
C LEU A 108 -1.63 -14.31 10.25
N VAL A 109 -1.43 -14.87 11.44
CA VAL A 109 -0.67 -16.13 11.58
C VAL A 109 -1.44 -17.37 11.14
N SER A 110 -2.77 -17.23 10.95
CA SER A 110 -3.64 -18.27 10.39
C SER A 110 -3.95 -18.03 8.90
N ASP A 111 -3.25 -17.09 8.26
CA ASP A 111 -3.39 -16.76 6.83
C ASP A 111 -4.80 -16.28 6.41
N ASN A 112 -5.60 -15.80 7.37
CA ASN A 112 -6.97 -15.30 7.19
C ASN A 112 -7.06 -13.77 7.21
N ILE A 113 -5.93 -13.07 7.15
CA ILE A 113 -5.90 -11.60 7.11
C ILE A 113 -6.51 -11.09 5.80
N TYR A 114 -7.07 -9.89 5.81
CA TYR A 114 -7.62 -9.24 4.63
C TYR A 114 -6.59 -9.16 3.49
N CYS A 115 -7.00 -9.55 2.28
CA CYS A 115 -6.13 -9.75 1.10
C CYS A 115 -4.98 -10.75 1.32
N GLY A 116 -5.10 -11.65 2.30
CA GLY A 116 -4.17 -12.76 2.51
C GLY A 116 -4.48 -13.99 1.65
N PRO A 117 -3.68 -15.06 1.78
CA PRO A 117 -2.51 -15.20 2.66
C PRO A 117 -1.37 -14.22 2.34
N TRP A 118 -0.71 -13.67 3.36
CA TRP A 118 0.25 -12.56 3.20
C TRP A 118 1.46 -12.93 2.32
N PHE A 119 2.07 -14.09 2.58
CA PHE A 119 3.25 -14.53 1.84
C PHE A 119 2.92 -14.93 0.41
N ASP A 120 1.79 -15.59 0.18
CA ASP A 120 1.32 -15.94 -1.16
C ASP A 120 0.97 -14.71 -1.98
N HIS A 121 0.38 -13.69 -1.35
CA HIS A 121 0.15 -12.41 -2.00
C HIS A 121 1.47 -11.77 -2.48
N ILE A 122 2.51 -11.72 -1.64
CA ILE A 122 3.81 -11.17 -2.04
C ILE A 122 4.45 -12.04 -3.12
N LEU A 123 4.41 -13.37 -2.96
CA LEU A 123 4.96 -14.33 -3.91
C LEU A 123 4.37 -14.16 -5.30
N SER A 124 3.05 -13.93 -5.39
CA SER A 124 2.36 -13.72 -6.67
C SER A 124 2.99 -12.59 -7.49
N TYR A 125 3.40 -11.49 -6.84
CA TYR A 125 4.13 -10.41 -7.53
C TYR A 125 5.63 -10.72 -7.68
N TRP A 126 6.23 -11.36 -6.67
CA TRP A 126 7.65 -11.69 -6.69
C TRP A 126 8.04 -12.60 -7.85
N ASN A 127 7.16 -13.53 -8.24
CA ASN A 127 7.35 -14.40 -9.41
C ASN A 127 7.51 -13.61 -10.72
N HIS A 128 6.94 -12.40 -10.78
CA HIS A 128 6.97 -11.50 -11.93
C HIS A 128 7.99 -10.36 -11.78
N ARG A 129 8.88 -10.40 -10.79
CA ARG A 129 9.86 -9.32 -10.51
C ARG A 129 10.81 -8.99 -11.66
N ASN A 130 10.98 -9.92 -12.60
CA ASN A 130 11.86 -9.76 -13.77
C ASN A 130 11.07 -9.34 -15.03
N ASP A 131 9.73 -9.24 -14.94
CA ASP A 131 8.91 -8.81 -16.06
C ASP A 131 9.13 -7.30 -16.30
N PRO A 132 9.27 -6.86 -17.56
CA PRO A 132 9.65 -5.49 -17.89
C PRO A 132 8.60 -4.44 -17.48
N ASN A 133 7.36 -4.88 -17.23
CA ASN A 133 6.24 -4.04 -16.80
C ASN A 133 5.89 -4.21 -15.32
N VAL A 134 6.73 -4.85 -14.51
CA VAL A 134 6.54 -4.99 -13.06
C VAL A 134 7.68 -4.32 -12.30
N PHE A 135 7.34 -3.45 -11.36
CA PHE A 135 8.29 -2.79 -10.48
C PHE A 135 7.94 -3.08 -9.03
N ILE A 136 8.89 -3.65 -8.28
CA ILE A 136 8.70 -4.01 -6.87
C ILE A 136 9.55 -3.12 -5.97
N CYS A 137 8.90 -2.30 -5.16
CA CYS A 137 9.54 -1.49 -4.12
C CYS A 137 9.00 -1.82 -2.73
N SER A 138 9.75 -1.48 -1.69
CA SER A 138 9.28 -1.58 -0.31
C SER A 138 9.11 -0.20 0.33
N TYR A 139 8.25 -0.12 1.34
CA TYR A 139 8.09 1.08 2.15
C TYR A 139 9.41 1.50 2.80
N GLU A 140 10.21 0.52 3.19
CA GLU A 140 11.51 0.67 3.83
C GLU A 140 12.55 1.24 2.87
N ASP A 141 12.56 0.81 1.61
CA ASP A 141 13.42 1.38 0.57
C ASP A 141 13.04 2.85 0.31
N VAL A 142 11.74 3.14 0.20
CA VAL A 142 11.22 4.51 0.00
C VAL A 142 11.55 5.38 1.21
N SER A 143 11.44 4.86 2.43
CA SER A 143 11.75 5.61 3.65
C SER A 143 13.25 5.84 3.83
N ARG A 144 14.11 4.94 3.35
CA ARG A 144 15.56 5.02 3.50
C ARG A 144 16.19 6.01 2.52
N ASP A 145 15.77 5.98 1.27
CA ASP A 145 16.21 6.93 0.24
C ASP A 145 15.04 7.29 -0.70
N PRO A 146 14.19 8.26 -0.30
CA PRO A 146 13.03 8.67 -1.09
C PRO A 146 13.41 9.14 -2.49
N LYS A 147 14.54 9.87 -2.63
CA LYS A 147 14.96 10.45 -3.91
C LYS A 147 15.38 9.38 -4.88
N LYS A 148 16.16 8.39 -4.43
CA LYS A 148 16.50 7.23 -5.25
C LYS A 148 15.24 6.45 -5.66
N ALA A 149 14.35 6.17 -4.72
CA ALA A 149 13.09 5.46 -5.03
C ALA A 149 12.24 6.21 -6.07
N ILE A 150 12.17 7.54 -5.98
CA ILE A 150 11.50 8.39 -6.97
C ILE A 150 12.17 8.29 -8.35
N LYS A 151 13.51 8.36 -8.42
CA LYS A 151 14.26 8.23 -9.68
C LYS A 151 14.08 6.87 -10.34
N ASP A 152 14.12 5.79 -9.54
CA ASP A 152 13.94 4.42 -10.03
C ASP A 152 12.52 4.23 -10.57
N LEU A 153 11.50 4.71 -9.84
CA LEU A 153 10.11 4.66 -10.29
C LEU A 153 9.88 5.52 -11.53
N ALA A 154 10.44 6.73 -11.59
CA ALA A 154 10.38 7.62 -12.74
C ALA A 154 10.98 6.96 -14.01
N THR A 155 12.13 6.30 -13.86
CA THR A 155 12.78 5.54 -14.93
C THR A 155 11.89 4.40 -15.39
N PHE A 156 11.38 3.58 -14.45
CA PHE A 156 10.46 2.49 -14.76
C PHE A 156 9.20 2.99 -15.49
N LEU A 157 8.66 4.15 -15.10
CA LEU A 157 7.49 4.76 -15.74
C LEU A 157 7.79 5.41 -17.10
N ASN A 158 9.04 5.40 -17.58
CA ASN A 158 9.50 6.11 -18.78
C ASN A 158 9.26 7.64 -18.69
N LYS A 159 9.39 8.20 -17.49
CA LYS A 159 9.30 9.64 -17.22
C LYS A 159 10.49 10.08 -16.35
N PRO A 160 11.72 10.02 -16.87
CA PRO A 160 12.88 10.47 -16.10
C PRO A 160 12.69 11.93 -15.66
N LEU A 161 12.99 12.20 -14.41
CA LEU A 161 12.84 13.52 -13.79
C LEU A 161 14.19 14.22 -13.69
N THR A 162 14.18 15.55 -13.78
CA THR A 162 15.34 16.37 -13.40
C THR A 162 15.56 16.31 -11.89
N GLU A 163 16.77 16.65 -11.42
CA GLU A 163 17.05 16.72 -9.98
C GLU A 163 16.06 17.65 -9.24
N GLN A 164 15.74 18.80 -9.84
CA GLN A 164 14.75 19.72 -9.25
C GLN A 164 13.37 19.07 -9.13
N GLN A 165 12.91 18.36 -10.16
CA GLN A 165 11.64 17.64 -10.11
C GLN A 165 11.64 16.52 -9.07
N VAL A 166 12.77 15.81 -8.89
CA VAL A 166 12.94 14.81 -7.84
C VAL A 166 12.81 15.45 -6.45
N GLU A 167 13.46 16.60 -6.22
CA GLU A 167 13.32 17.37 -4.97
C GLU A 167 11.86 17.78 -4.73
N THR A 168 11.17 18.29 -5.75
CA THR A 168 9.77 18.68 -5.67
C THR A 168 8.87 17.49 -5.29
N VAL A 169 9.01 16.35 -5.98
CA VAL A 169 8.24 15.14 -5.66
C VAL A 169 8.57 14.67 -4.25
N ALA A 170 9.84 14.61 -3.87
CA ALA A 170 10.27 14.15 -2.55
C ALA A 170 9.70 15.02 -1.43
N TYR A 171 9.70 16.35 -1.60
CA TYR A 171 9.13 17.28 -0.63
C TYR A 171 7.62 17.06 -0.48
N HIS A 172 6.85 17.15 -1.57
CA HIS A 172 5.38 17.14 -1.49
C HIS A 172 4.80 15.77 -1.14
N THR A 173 5.51 14.69 -1.46
CA THR A 173 5.11 13.32 -1.07
C THR A 173 5.67 12.90 0.30
N HIS A 174 6.45 13.75 0.96
CA HIS A 174 6.95 13.47 2.30
C HIS A 174 5.78 13.29 3.28
N PHE A 175 5.93 12.37 4.24
CA PHE A 175 4.88 12.02 5.19
C PHE A 175 4.26 13.24 5.88
N ASP A 176 5.09 14.17 6.34
CA ASP A 176 4.61 15.38 7.03
C ASP A 176 3.78 16.30 6.13
N GLN A 177 4.14 16.42 4.84
CA GLN A 177 3.39 17.24 3.87
C GLN A 177 2.05 16.59 3.52
N MET A 178 2.08 15.28 3.26
CA MET A 178 0.87 14.51 2.95
C MET A 178 -0.10 14.50 4.13
N ARG A 179 0.40 14.37 5.38
CA ARG A 179 -0.44 14.31 6.59
C ARG A 179 -1.29 15.57 6.80
N ILE A 180 -0.76 16.75 6.47
CA ILE A 180 -1.46 18.02 6.64
C ILE A 180 -2.29 18.43 5.42
N ASN A 181 -2.21 17.67 4.32
CA ASN A 181 -2.97 17.94 3.10
C ASN A 181 -4.31 17.20 3.13
N SER A 182 -5.41 17.93 3.32
CA SER A 182 -6.77 17.37 3.39
C SER A 182 -7.18 16.57 2.15
N LEU A 183 -6.67 16.95 0.97
CA LEU A 183 -6.96 16.26 -0.29
C LEU A 183 -6.16 14.95 -0.47
N ALA A 184 -5.20 14.67 0.42
CA ALA A 184 -4.33 13.50 0.33
C ALA A 184 -4.33 12.61 1.58
N ASN A 185 -4.84 13.10 2.71
CA ASN A 185 -4.82 12.41 4.01
C ASN A 185 -6.13 11.67 4.34
N HIS A 186 -7.08 11.60 3.40
CA HIS A 186 -8.40 10.96 3.55
C HIS A 186 -9.36 11.69 4.52
N GLU A 187 -9.21 12.99 4.73
CA GLU A 187 -10.08 13.78 5.60
C GLU A 187 -11.54 13.81 5.16
N SER A 188 -11.82 13.69 3.86
CA SER A 188 -13.18 13.54 3.33
C SER A 188 -13.89 12.30 3.89
N ASN A 189 -13.23 11.14 3.97
CA ASN A 189 -13.81 9.92 4.53
C ASN A 189 -14.20 10.06 6.01
N ASN A 190 -13.44 10.84 6.78
CA ASN A 190 -13.82 11.19 8.15
C ASN A 190 -15.03 12.13 8.17
N SER A 191 -15.05 13.12 7.28
CA SER A 191 -16.12 14.12 7.20
C SER A 191 -17.47 13.52 6.79
N VAL A 192 -17.47 12.52 5.89
CA VAL A 192 -18.69 11.77 5.51
C VAL A 192 -19.00 10.61 6.47
N GLY A 193 -18.17 10.42 7.50
CA GLY A 193 -18.40 9.46 8.56
C GLY A 193 -18.10 8.00 8.22
N GLU A 194 -17.39 7.70 7.14
CA GLU A 194 -16.87 6.36 6.87
C GLU A 194 -15.78 5.96 7.87
N PHE A 195 -14.98 6.95 8.28
CA PHE A 195 -13.92 6.80 9.27
C PHE A 195 -14.18 7.66 10.50
N ASP A 196 -13.57 7.27 11.61
CA ASP A 196 -13.45 7.99 12.86
C ASP A 196 -11.97 8.26 13.14
N PHE A 197 -11.54 9.46 12.75
CA PHE A 197 -10.17 9.90 12.94
C PHE A 197 -9.82 10.26 14.38
N GLU A 198 -10.79 10.27 15.30
CA GLU A 198 -10.50 10.37 16.73
C GLU A 198 -10.09 9.01 17.31
N ALA A 199 -10.66 7.91 16.80
CA ALA A 199 -10.22 6.56 17.13
C ALA A 199 -8.81 6.26 16.57
N ALA A 200 -8.57 6.55 15.28
CA ALA A 200 -7.22 6.53 14.71
C ALA A 200 -7.15 7.35 13.40
N LYS A 201 -6.09 8.16 13.27
CA LYS A 201 -5.82 8.92 12.03
C LYS A 201 -5.37 7.97 10.90
N PHE A 202 -5.81 8.24 9.67
CA PHE A 202 -5.33 7.53 8.46
C PHE A 202 -3.81 7.65 8.31
N MET A 203 -3.28 8.88 8.32
CA MET A 203 -1.83 9.14 8.32
C MET A 203 -1.27 9.14 9.75
N ARG A 204 -0.97 7.95 10.28
CA ARG A 204 -0.63 7.74 11.71
C ARG A 204 0.78 8.17 12.13
N SER A 205 1.82 7.52 11.61
CA SER A 205 3.20 7.73 12.11
C SER A 205 4.30 7.80 11.05
N GLY A 206 4.11 7.18 9.88
CA GLY A 206 5.07 7.27 8.77
C GLY A 206 6.44 6.63 9.07
N LYS A 207 6.52 5.66 9.99
CA LYS A 207 7.79 5.09 10.46
C LYS A 207 7.91 3.60 10.17
N VAL A 208 9.15 3.18 9.90
CA VAL A 208 9.60 1.78 9.87
C VAL A 208 9.91 1.32 11.31
N GLY A 209 9.56 0.08 11.65
CA GLY A 209 9.80 -0.50 12.97
C GLY A 209 8.83 0.01 14.04
N GLY A 210 7.72 0.64 13.64
CA GLY A 210 6.70 1.14 14.56
C GLY A 210 6.07 0.03 15.40
N TRP A 211 6.03 -1.19 14.87
CA TRP A 211 5.52 -2.39 15.54
C TRP A 211 6.15 -2.68 16.92
N LYS A 212 7.41 -2.29 17.14
CA LYS A 212 8.13 -2.53 18.40
C LYS A 212 7.46 -1.88 19.62
N LYS A 213 6.66 -0.83 19.39
CA LYS A 213 5.92 -0.12 20.45
C LYS A 213 4.55 -0.73 20.76
N HIS A 214 4.08 -1.66 19.95
CA HIS A 214 2.72 -2.19 20.00
C HIS A 214 2.68 -3.67 20.36
N LEU A 215 3.65 -4.45 19.90
CA LEU A 215 3.68 -5.89 20.13
C LEU A 215 4.36 -6.23 21.45
N SER A 216 3.72 -7.09 22.25
CA SER A 216 4.37 -7.73 23.39
C SER A 216 5.45 -8.71 22.92
N HIS A 217 6.32 -9.15 23.83
CA HIS A 217 7.34 -10.15 23.52
C HIS A 217 6.74 -11.46 22.98
N ASP A 218 5.65 -11.93 23.58
CA ASP A 218 4.95 -13.15 23.16
C ASP A 218 4.34 -13.00 21.77
N GLN A 219 3.60 -11.91 21.54
CA GLN A 219 2.99 -11.61 20.24
C GLN A 219 4.03 -11.51 19.12
N ASN A 220 5.13 -10.80 19.39
CA ASN A 220 6.24 -10.69 18.46
C ASN A 220 6.87 -12.06 18.15
N SER A 221 7.02 -12.91 19.16
CA SER A 221 7.59 -14.26 19.01
C SER A 221 6.70 -15.17 18.16
N ARG A 222 5.37 -15.09 18.32
CA ARG A 222 4.41 -15.83 17.49
C ARG A 222 4.46 -15.40 16.03
N ILE A 223 4.53 -14.09 15.77
CA ILE A 223 4.66 -13.58 14.39
C ILE A 223 6.02 -13.99 13.80
N ASN A 224 7.11 -13.94 14.58
CA ASN A 224 8.42 -14.44 14.14
C ASN A 224 8.36 -15.91 13.72
N ALA A 225 7.79 -16.78 14.55
CA ALA A 225 7.67 -18.20 14.21
C ALA A 225 6.84 -18.42 12.93
N TRP A 226 5.76 -17.66 12.74
CA TRP A 226 4.98 -17.69 11.49
C TRP A 226 5.80 -17.20 10.28
N MET A 227 6.58 -16.13 10.43
CA MET A 227 7.48 -15.63 9.37
C MET A 227 8.55 -16.67 9.04
N GLU A 228 9.25 -17.22 10.03
CA GLU A 228 10.30 -18.22 9.86
C GLU A 228 9.78 -19.47 9.16
N LYS A 229 8.61 -19.98 9.59
CA LYS A 229 7.95 -21.12 8.92
C LYS A 229 7.68 -20.83 7.45
N ASN A 230 7.17 -19.65 7.12
CA ASN A 230 6.90 -19.29 5.72
C ASN A 230 8.19 -19.11 4.91
N MET A 231 9.24 -18.54 5.50
CA MET A 231 10.53 -18.34 4.82
C MET A 231 11.27 -19.66 4.50
N GLN A 232 10.86 -20.78 5.08
CA GLN A 232 11.36 -22.11 4.71
C GLN A 232 10.77 -22.64 3.39
N ARG A 233 9.75 -21.98 2.85
CA ARG A 233 9.12 -22.34 1.57
C ARG A 233 10.12 -22.09 0.42
N PRO A 234 10.47 -23.10 -0.39
CA PRO A 234 11.47 -22.95 -1.45
C PRO A 234 11.20 -21.82 -2.44
N GLU A 235 9.93 -21.58 -2.77
CA GLU A 235 9.48 -20.53 -3.68
C GLU A 235 9.71 -19.11 -3.14
N LEU A 236 9.90 -18.96 -1.82
CA LEU A 236 10.19 -17.68 -1.17
C LEU A 236 11.69 -17.42 -0.96
N ALA A 237 12.59 -18.33 -1.38
CA ALA A 237 14.02 -18.21 -1.07
C ALA A 237 14.64 -16.87 -1.52
N GLY A 238 14.32 -16.40 -2.73
CA GLY A 238 14.78 -15.08 -3.21
C GLY A 238 14.13 -13.90 -2.48
N LEU A 239 12.91 -14.08 -1.97
CA LEU A 239 12.25 -13.08 -1.14
C LEU A 239 12.89 -13.01 0.25
N ALA A 240 13.32 -14.14 0.82
CA ALA A 240 14.00 -14.19 2.11
C ALA A 240 15.30 -13.38 2.12
N GLU A 241 16.09 -13.43 1.03
CA GLU A 241 17.29 -12.61 0.87
C GLU A 241 16.92 -11.12 0.86
N ARG A 242 15.95 -10.71 0.02
CA ARG A 242 15.45 -9.34 0.02
C ARG A 242 14.95 -8.92 1.40
N PHE A 243 14.24 -9.79 2.11
CA PHE A 243 13.76 -9.50 3.45
C PHE A 243 14.92 -9.28 4.43
N SER A 244 15.98 -10.08 4.33
CA SER A 244 17.16 -9.94 5.19
C SER A 244 17.93 -8.63 4.93
N GLU A 245 17.94 -8.14 3.69
CA GLU A 245 18.59 -6.88 3.30
C GLU A 245 17.72 -5.67 3.63
N THR A 246 16.43 -5.73 3.27
CA THR A 246 15.48 -4.62 3.38
C THR A 246 14.99 -4.41 4.81
N PHE A 247 14.78 -5.49 5.56
CA PHE A 247 14.13 -5.45 6.87
C PHE A 247 15.04 -5.71 8.06
N LYS A 248 16.38 -5.58 7.92
CA LYS A 248 17.35 -5.82 9.01
C LYS A 248 16.75 -5.44 10.37
N ILE A 249 16.35 -6.49 11.09
CA ILE A 249 15.69 -6.38 12.38
C ILE A 249 16.82 -6.15 13.37
N GLU A 250 17.24 -4.90 13.54
CA GLU A 250 18.00 -4.50 14.73
C GLU A 250 17.11 -4.55 15.97
#